data_AF-A0A2A4U413-F1
#
_entry.id   AF-A0A2A4U413-F1
#
_cell.length_a   1.000
_cell.length_b   1.000
_cell.length_c   1.000
_cell.angle_alpha   90.00
_cell.angle_beta   90.00
_cell.angle_gamma   90.00
#
_symmetry.space_group_name_H-M   'P 1'
#
loop_
_entity.id
_entity.type
_entity.pdbx_description
1 polymer ?
#
loop_
_entity_poly.entity_id
_entity_poly.type
_entity_poly.pdbx_seq_one_letter_code
_entity_poly.pdbx_strand_id
1 'polypeptide(L)'
;MKKILISIVLLFGFAAIDASAQGFSRQQINSLIDPNTGAEARAQFFYHYFKPDRDPALTPPKWVDEVLPGMLQRAVWQDPEEGVLNEAQLWQAPVSVLYEFFEHTRKTFPAEFNGSLTPPYALIKDYEDSRVRFQMALDRLYRARLGDSLGGRGRSVIASFDLMLKEMDSVLDALTSQDPKLYVESVMSIGMLTQQSYHVLHKAPRGFDPGESPENKTHRAAPMIMKIIGVGLLFVAGWSLGALNAKWITGKIDTRLEASRVWAHEFNRQFMKVKVQYMVFGPIVFGALMGALTMNIWGFIFLVGVGSYVGMHLPQWVLEAVRYRRGKQVESQLMDAMILLSNALKSGLDIVQGFEMVQRDLVPPISEEFGLVIKNYQLGTSFEKSLEGMEDRVMSRLLSYMIKAVIIQRSVGGNLTKIFDRIVENIRDEGKLEEKAQSLTAQQRIQALVVGFMPWVMMALMWMFEPKVMNDYYFSPLGLLTFLFCVIWMTIGMGIVRKLADIQV
;
A
#
# COMPACT_ATOMS: atom_id res chain seq x y z
N MET A 1 2.27 55.33 -9.47
CA MET A 1 3.13 54.54 -10.39
C MET A 1 3.34 53.07 -9.96
N LYS A 2 2.29 52.31 -9.59
CA LYS A 2 2.41 50.84 -9.38
C LYS A 2 1.16 50.03 -9.82
N LYS A 3 0.12 50.69 -10.33
CA LYS A 3 -1.11 50.04 -10.85
C LYS A 3 -1.27 50.09 -12.37
N ILE A 4 -0.28 50.64 -13.10
CA ILE A 4 -0.27 50.69 -14.57
C ILE A 4 0.67 49.61 -15.16
N LEU A 5 1.60 49.08 -14.36
CA LEU A 5 2.55 48.06 -14.80
C LEU A 5 1.92 46.65 -14.91
N ILE A 6 0.82 46.40 -14.22
CA ILE A 6 0.15 45.08 -14.20
C ILE A 6 -0.84 44.94 -15.38
N SER A 7 -1.33 46.05 -15.93
CA SER A 7 -2.23 46.02 -17.09
C SER A 7 -1.51 45.90 -18.44
N ILE A 8 -0.18 46.07 -18.50
CA ILE A 8 0.62 45.87 -19.73
C ILE A 8 1.18 44.45 -19.81
N VAL A 9 1.33 43.74 -18.69
CA VAL A 9 1.77 42.33 -18.67
C VAL A 9 0.62 41.36 -18.98
N LEU A 10 -0.64 41.79 -18.79
CA LEU A 10 -1.83 41.01 -19.15
C LEU A 10 -2.33 41.24 -20.59
N LEU A 11 -1.65 42.08 -21.39
CA LEU A 11 -1.99 42.39 -22.78
C LEU A 11 -0.98 41.85 -23.82
N PHE A 12 0.01 41.05 -23.39
CA PHE A 12 1.03 40.46 -24.29
C PHE A 12 1.21 38.94 -24.16
N GLY A 13 0.30 38.23 -23.50
CA GLY A 13 0.33 36.75 -23.41
C GLY A 13 -0.59 36.01 -24.38
N PHE A 14 -1.36 36.75 -25.19
CA PHE A 14 -2.34 36.21 -26.15
C PHE A 14 -1.98 36.65 -27.57
N ALA A 15 -0.81 36.23 -28.07
CA ALA A 15 -0.43 36.42 -29.47
C ALA A 15 0.73 35.49 -29.86
N ALA A 16 0.43 34.20 -30.02
CA ALA A 16 1.14 33.31 -30.95
C ALA A 16 0.30 32.04 -31.14
N ILE A 17 -0.84 32.18 -31.82
CA ILE A 17 -1.33 31.03 -32.60
C ILE A 17 -0.31 30.93 -33.73
N ASP A 18 0.74 30.15 -33.52
CA ASP A 18 1.72 29.83 -34.55
C ASP A 18 0.99 29.02 -35.62
N ALA A 19 0.55 29.72 -36.66
CA ALA A 19 0.12 29.09 -37.89
C ALA A 19 1.33 28.39 -38.52
N SER A 20 1.42 27.07 -38.40
CA SER A 20 2.36 26.28 -39.20
C SER A 20 1.69 24.99 -39.69
N ALA A 21 1.27 24.97 -40.96
CA ALA A 21 0.77 23.84 -41.75
C ALA A 21 -0.16 22.82 -41.07
N GLN A 22 -1.44 22.89 -41.45
CA GLN A 22 -2.36 21.74 -41.40
C GLN A 22 -2.50 21.05 -40.02
N GLY A 23 -2.32 21.80 -38.93
CA GLY A 23 -2.57 21.33 -37.55
C GLY A 23 -1.33 20.99 -36.72
N PHE A 24 -0.12 20.99 -37.31
CA PHE A 24 1.11 20.72 -36.56
C PHE A 24 1.69 21.99 -35.90
N SER A 25 2.26 21.84 -34.70
CA SER A 25 3.10 22.89 -34.12
C SER A 25 4.52 22.83 -34.70
N ARG A 26 5.21 23.96 -34.73
CA ARG A 26 6.62 24.02 -35.17
C ARG A 26 7.53 23.05 -34.40
N GLN A 27 7.26 22.83 -33.10
CA GLN A 27 7.98 21.86 -32.28
C GLN A 27 7.71 20.42 -32.72
N GLN A 28 6.47 20.10 -33.07
CA GLN A 28 6.10 18.78 -33.59
C GLN A 28 6.79 18.49 -34.93
N ILE A 29 6.78 19.45 -35.85
CA ILE A 29 7.48 19.32 -37.16
C ILE A 29 8.98 19.09 -36.95
N ASN A 30 9.63 19.86 -36.06
CA ASN A 30 11.04 19.66 -35.73
C ASN A 30 11.32 18.26 -35.17
N SER A 31 10.46 17.73 -34.30
CA SER A 31 10.64 16.39 -33.73
C SER A 31 10.53 15.26 -34.77
N LEU A 32 9.90 15.51 -35.92
CA LEU A 32 9.76 14.56 -37.01
C LEU A 32 10.93 14.66 -38.01
N ILE A 33 11.32 15.88 -38.40
CA ILE A 33 12.21 16.11 -39.56
C ILE A 33 13.63 16.56 -39.20
N ASP A 34 13.89 16.99 -37.96
CA ASP A 34 15.23 17.49 -37.59
C ASP A 34 16.35 16.54 -38.07
N PRO A 35 17.29 16.99 -38.93
CA PRO A 35 18.33 16.13 -39.52
C PRO A 35 19.15 15.33 -38.51
N ASN A 36 19.27 15.81 -37.26
CA ASN A 36 20.07 15.16 -36.23
C ASN A 36 19.26 14.31 -35.24
N THR A 37 18.03 14.73 -34.92
CA THR A 37 17.24 14.12 -33.83
C THR A 37 15.86 13.62 -34.24
N GLY A 38 15.38 14.03 -35.42
CA GLY A 38 14.04 13.74 -35.93
C GLY A 38 13.77 12.26 -36.18
N ALA A 39 12.51 11.87 -36.07
CA ALA A 39 12.08 10.48 -36.32
C ALA A 39 12.48 9.97 -37.71
N GLU A 40 12.39 10.82 -38.74
CA GLU A 40 12.79 10.49 -40.10
C GLU A 40 14.29 10.18 -40.19
N ALA A 41 15.13 11.03 -39.59
CA ALA A 41 16.58 10.80 -39.53
C ALA A 41 16.92 9.51 -38.77
N ARG A 42 16.17 9.17 -37.70
CA ARG A 42 16.34 7.90 -36.98
C ARG A 42 15.99 6.68 -37.83
N ALA A 43 14.92 6.75 -38.62
CA ALA A 43 14.58 5.70 -39.59
C ALA A 43 15.70 5.57 -40.64
N GLN A 44 16.18 6.69 -41.17
CA GLN A 44 17.27 6.71 -42.14
C GLN A 44 18.57 6.10 -41.58
N PHE A 45 18.96 6.46 -40.35
CA PHE A 45 20.13 5.88 -39.68
C PHE A 45 19.96 4.38 -39.46
N PHE A 46 18.79 3.93 -39.02
CA PHE A 46 18.50 2.51 -38.87
C PHE A 46 18.68 1.78 -40.20
N TYR A 47 18.14 2.31 -41.30
CA TYR A 47 18.30 1.71 -42.63
C TYR A 47 19.77 1.60 -43.06
N HIS A 48 20.54 2.68 -42.90
CA HIS A 48 21.95 2.72 -43.29
C HIS A 48 22.87 1.88 -42.41
N TYR A 49 22.51 1.60 -41.16
CA TYR A 49 23.31 0.73 -40.29
C TYR A 49 23.44 -0.70 -40.80
N PHE A 50 22.45 -1.19 -41.56
CA PHE A 50 22.43 -2.56 -42.08
C PHE A 50 22.88 -2.67 -43.54
N LYS A 51 23.35 -1.56 -44.16
CA LYS A 51 23.82 -1.56 -45.55
C LYS A 51 25.25 -2.09 -45.64
N PRO A 52 25.59 -2.94 -46.64
CA PRO A 52 26.94 -3.45 -46.82
C PRO A 52 27.97 -2.33 -47.09
N ASP A 53 27.59 -1.32 -47.87
CA ASP A 53 28.42 -0.14 -48.18
C ASP A 53 28.00 1.06 -47.31
N ARG A 54 28.34 1.03 -46.01
CA ARG A 54 28.01 2.11 -45.07
C ARG A 54 28.97 3.30 -45.22
N ASP A 55 28.42 4.52 -45.11
CA ASP A 55 29.21 5.76 -45.04
C ASP A 55 30.12 5.76 -43.79
N PRO A 56 31.44 6.00 -43.92
CA PRO A 56 32.37 6.10 -42.78
C PRO A 56 32.00 7.17 -41.75
N ALA A 57 31.17 8.17 -42.10
CA ALA A 57 30.73 9.22 -41.19
C ALA A 57 29.67 8.77 -40.17
N LEU A 58 29.00 7.62 -40.39
CA LEU A 58 27.96 7.11 -39.48
C LEU A 58 28.57 6.27 -38.36
N THR A 59 28.27 6.62 -37.11
CA THR A 59 28.72 5.89 -35.90
C THR A 59 27.61 4.97 -35.36
N PRO A 60 27.51 3.71 -35.82
CA PRO A 60 26.56 2.77 -35.25
C PRO A 60 26.96 2.36 -33.82
N PRO A 61 26.03 1.76 -33.06
CA PRO A 61 26.39 1.02 -31.85
C PRO A 61 27.41 -0.09 -32.14
N LYS A 62 28.39 -0.28 -31.25
CA LYS A 62 29.49 -1.26 -31.40
C LYS A 62 29.03 -2.68 -31.77
N TRP A 63 27.90 -3.12 -31.21
CA TRP A 63 27.35 -4.46 -31.49
C TRP A 63 26.92 -4.65 -32.95
N VAL A 64 26.53 -3.57 -33.64
CA VAL A 64 26.08 -3.66 -35.04
C VAL A 64 27.25 -4.12 -35.90
N ASP A 65 28.43 -3.55 -35.70
CA ASP A 65 29.64 -3.94 -36.43
C ASP A 65 30.04 -5.39 -36.14
N GLU A 66 29.76 -5.91 -34.95
CA GLU A 66 30.04 -7.30 -34.56
C GLU A 66 29.08 -8.31 -35.22
N VAL A 67 27.81 -7.94 -35.41
CA VAL A 67 26.73 -8.87 -35.84
C VAL A 67 26.41 -8.74 -37.34
N LEU A 68 26.66 -7.57 -37.94
CA LEU A 68 26.31 -7.25 -39.33
C LEU A 68 26.90 -8.23 -40.36
N PRO A 69 28.18 -8.65 -40.29
CA PRO A 69 28.72 -9.63 -41.24
C PRO A 69 27.95 -10.97 -41.20
N GLY A 70 27.53 -11.40 -40.01
CA GLY A 70 26.71 -12.60 -39.83
C GLY A 70 25.30 -12.45 -40.39
N MET A 71 24.68 -11.28 -40.19
CA MET A 71 23.35 -10.97 -40.74
C MET A 71 23.34 -10.91 -42.27
N LEU A 72 24.42 -10.40 -42.89
CA LEU A 72 24.53 -10.32 -44.35
C LEU A 72 24.73 -11.69 -45.02
N GLN A 73 25.39 -12.63 -44.33
CA GLN A 73 25.62 -13.99 -44.84
C GLN A 73 24.43 -14.93 -44.61
N ARG A 74 23.58 -14.63 -43.62
CA ARG A 74 22.43 -15.48 -43.30
C ARG A 74 21.27 -15.20 -44.24
N ALA A 75 21.05 -16.11 -45.17
CA ALA A 75 19.81 -16.20 -45.96
C ALA A 75 18.66 -16.65 -45.04
N VAL A 76 17.63 -15.81 -44.89
CA VAL A 76 16.51 -16.08 -43.97
C VAL A 76 15.17 -16.17 -44.69
N TRP A 77 15.00 -15.47 -45.81
CA TRP A 77 13.74 -15.44 -46.54
C TRP A 77 13.97 -15.58 -48.03
N GLN A 78 13.03 -16.21 -48.74
CA GLN A 78 13.06 -16.30 -50.19
C GLN A 78 11.77 -15.68 -50.73
N ASP A 79 11.92 -14.59 -51.45
CA ASP A 79 10.84 -13.91 -52.13
C ASP A 79 10.77 -14.40 -53.59
N PRO A 80 9.56 -14.71 -54.12
CA PRO A 80 9.39 -15.07 -55.54
C PRO A 80 9.90 -14.01 -56.53
N GLU A 81 9.90 -12.72 -56.16
CA GLU A 81 10.27 -11.60 -57.04
C GLU A 81 11.69 -11.06 -56.76
N GLU A 82 12.10 -10.99 -55.50
CA GLU A 82 13.39 -10.38 -55.07
C GLU A 82 14.51 -11.41 -54.81
N GLY A 83 14.21 -12.72 -54.87
CA GLY A 83 15.17 -13.78 -54.62
C GLY A 83 15.42 -14.03 -53.13
N VAL A 84 16.63 -14.50 -52.78
CA VAL A 84 16.98 -14.85 -51.39
C VAL A 84 17.43 -13.59 -50.64
N LEU A 85 16.64 -13.18 -49.65
CA LEU A 85 16.91 -12.03 -48.79
C LEU A 85 17.70 -12.45 -47.54
N ASN A 86 18.72 -11.65 -47.22
CA ASN A 86 19.49 -11.81 -45.99
C ASN A 86 18.81 -11.16 -44.76
N GLU A 87 19.27 -11.52 -43.57
CA GLU A 87 18.70 -11.03 -42.29
C GLU A 87 18.74 -9.49 -42.18
N ALA A 88 19.80 -8.86 -42.70
CA ALA A 88 19.96 -7.40 -42.71
C ALA A 88 18.94 -6.71 -43.63
N GLN A 89 18.73 -7.24 -44.84
CA GLN A 89 17.76 -6.73 -45.81
C GLN A 89 16.31 -6.84 -45.30
N LEU A 90 16.00 -7.93 -44.60
CA LEU A 90 14.67 -8.09 -43.98
C LEU A 90 14.39 -7.01 -42.92
N TRP A 91 15.38 -6.61 -42.14
CA TRP A 91 15.26 -5.51 -41.17
C TRP A 91 15.24 -4.13 -41.83
N GLN A 92 15.81 -3.97 -43.03
CA GLN A 92 15.77 -2.73 -43.79
C GLN A 92 14.39 -2.43 -44.38
N ALA A 93 13.67 -3.46 -44.84
CA ALA A 93 12.38 -3.32 -45.51
C ALA A 93 11.31 -2.52 -44.73
N PRO A 94 11.03 -2.78 -43.43
CA PRO A 94 10.03 -1.99 -42.70
C PRO A 94 10.50 -0.54 -42.48
N VAL A 95 11.81 -0.32 -42.35
CA VAL A 95 12.37 1.00 -42.07
C VAL A 95 12.46 1.88 -43.31
N SER A 96 12.71 1.29 -44.49
CA SER A 96 12.59 2.04 -45.75
C SER A 96 11.17 2.53 -45.97
N VAL A 97 10.16 1.71 -45.63
CA VAL A 97 8.76 2.13 -45.71
C VAL A 97 8.43 3.23 -44.70
N LEU A 98 8.98 3.18 -43.48
CA LEU A 98 8.84 4.28 -42.51
C LEU A 98 9.48 5.57 -43.01
N TYR A 99 10.63 5.48 -43.67
CA TYR A 99 11.27 6.64 -44.28
C TYR A 99 10.40 7.26 -45.39
N GLU A 100 9.88 6.43 -46.31
CA GLU A 100 8.94 6.89 -47.34
C GLU A 100 7.67 7.51 -46.74
N PHE A 101 7.14 6.92 -45.65
CA PHE A 101 6.01 7.47 -44.92
C PHE A 101 6.30 8.88 -44.41
N PHE A 102 7.45 9.10 -43.77
CA PHE A 102 7.84 10.44 -43.30
C PHE A 102 8.11 11.41 -44.46
N GLU A 103 8.60 10.92 -45.60
CA GLU A 103 8.75 11.74 -46.82
C GLU A 103 7.38 12.18 -47.36
N HIS A 104 6.39 11.29 -47.37
CA HIS A 104 5.00 11.62 -47.71
C HIS A 104 4.42 12.64 -46.72
N THR A 105 4.63 12.44 -45.42
CA THR A 105 4.24 13.42 -44.39
C THR A 105 4.95 14.75 -44.59
N ARG A 106 6.22 14.76 -45.00
CA ARG A 106 6.98 15.99 -45.26
C ARG A 106 6.33 16.86 -46.33
N LYS A 107 5.71 16.26 -47.35
CA LYS A 107 4.97 17.00 -48.40
C LYS A 107 3.85 17.87 -47.82
N THR A 108 3.31 17.53 -46.64
CA THR A 108 2.24 18.29 -45.97
C THR A 108 2.72 19.53 -45.22
N PHE A 109 4.03 19.66 -44.99
CA PHE A 109 4.62 20.77 -44.24
C PHE A 109 4.93 22.00 -45.10
N PRO A 110 5.25 23.16 -44.49
CA PRO A 110 5.66 24.37 -45.20
C PRO A 110 6.95 24.18 -45.99
N ALA A 111 7.17 25.03 -46.99
CA ALA A 111 8.40 25.06 -47.78
C ALA A 111 9.67 25.27 -46.92
N GLU A 112 9.55 25.90 -45.74
CA GLU A 112 10.64 26.04 -44.76
C GLU A 112 11.23 24.70 -44.30
N PHE A 113 10.45 23.62 -44.36
CA PHE A 113 10.84 22.27 -43.95
C PHE A 113 10.97 21.33 -45.17
N ASN A 114 11.21 21.88 -46.36
CA ASN A 114 11.23 21.16 -47.64
C ASN A 114 9.90 20.45 -47.97
N GLY A 115 8.77 20.99 -47.50
CA GLY A 115 7.43 20.51 -47.83
C GLY A 115 6.79 21.26 -49.01
N SER A 116 5.68 20.74 -49.52
CA SER A 116 4.92 21.32 -50.65
C SER A 116 3.53 21.83 -50.25
N LEU A 117 3.21 21.85 -48.94
CA LEU A 117 1.89 22.17 -48.39
C LEU A 117 0.74 21.37 -49.04
N THR A 118 1.04 20.15 -49.50
CA THR A 118 0.03 19.27 -50.09
C THR A 118 -1.01 18.90 -49.02
N PRO A 119 -2.32 18.99 -49.29
CA PRO A 119 -3.34 18.60 -48.33
C PRO A 119 -3.26 17.11 -47.96
N PRO A 120 -3.46 16.69 -46.69
CA PRO A 120 -3.21 15.32 -46.27
C PRO A 120 -4.13 14.31 -46.96
N TYR A 121 -5.38 14.71 -47.24
CA TYR A 121 -6.36 13.88 -47.93
C TYR A 121 -5.95 13.54 -49.39
N ALA A 122 -5.09 14.36 -50.01
CA ALA A 122 -4.58 14.07 -51.35
C ALA A 122 -3.56 12.92 -51.35
N LEU A 123 -3.01 12.58 -50.17
CA LEU A 123 -1.98 11.55 -49.98
C LEU A 123 -2.55 10.24 -49.42
N ILE A 124 -3.87 10.06 -49.37
CA ILE A 124 -4.50 8.83 -48.81
C ILE A 124 -3.91 7.57 -49.46
N LYS A 125 -3.77 7.56 -50.79
CA LYS A 125 -3.22 6.43 -51.54
C LYS A 125 -1.76 6.16 -51.16
N ASP A 126 -0.97 7.20 -50.97
CA ASP A 126 0.45 7.10 -50.59
C ASP A 126 0.59 6.52 -49.18
N TYR A 127 -0.29 6.93 -48.24
CA TYR A 127 -0.34 6.39 -46.88
C TYR A 127 -0.86 4.95 -46.84
N GLU A 128 -1.86 4.61 -47.65
CA GLU A 128 -2.40 3.25 -47.76
C GLU A 128 -1.32 2.28 -48.27
N ASP A 129 -0.57 2.71 -49.28
CA ASP A 129 0.53 1.96 -49.84
C ASP A 129 1.68 1.78 -48.82
N SER A 130 2.09 2.84 -48.12
CA SER A 130 3.05 2.72 -47.00
C SER A 130 2.57 1.73 -45.94
N ARG A 131 1.30 1.78 -45.53
CA ARG A 131 0.72 0.87 -44.53
C ARG A 131 0.71 -0.59 -44.98
N VAL A 132 0.32 -0.85 -46.23
CA VAL A 132 0.32 -2.21 -46.81
C VAL A 132 1.75 -2.75 -46.93
N ARG A 133 2.69 -1.98 -47.48
CA ARG A 133 4.09 -2.40 -47.61
C ARG A 133 4.75 -2.62 -46.25
N PHE A 134 4.42 -1.81 -45.25
CA PHE A 134 4.90 -1.98 -43.88
C PHE A 134 4.34 -3.26 -43.24
N GLN A 135 3.06 -3.55 -43.42
CA GLN A 135 2.43 -4.79 -42.97
C GLN A 135 3.10 -6.03 -43.59
N MET A 136 3.35 -6.00 -44.91
CA MET A 136 4.03 -7.09 -45.61
C MET A 136 5.46 -7.30 -45.08
N ALA A 137 6.20 -6.21 -44.87
CA ALA A 137 7.54 -6.26 -44.30
C ALA A 137 7.54 -6.86 -42.88
N LEU A 138 6.54 -6.51 -42.05
CA LEU A 138 6.40 -7.07 -40.71
C LEU A 138 6.05 -8.55 -40.72
N ASP A 139 5.13 -8.98 -41.58
CA ASP A 139 4.77 -10.40 -41.71
C ASP A 139 5.99 -11.24 -42.12
N ARG A 140 6.84 -10.71 -43.02
CA ARG A 140 8.13 -11.33 -43.37
C ARG A 140 9.03 -11.50 -42.13
N LEU A 141 9.16 -10.48 -41.28
CA LEU A 141 9.95 -10.55 -40.04
C LEU A 141 9.42 -11.60 -39.04
N TYR A 142 8.11 -11.70 -38.88
CA TYR A 142 7.47 -12.69 -38.01
C TYR A 142 7.68 -14.12 -38.52
N ARG A 143 7.44 -14.36 -39.82
CA ARG A 143 7.60 -15.68 -40.44
C ARG A 143 9.06 -16.14 -40.44
N ALA A 144 9.99 -15.20 -40.62
CA ALA A 144 11.43 -15.41 -40.49
C ALA A 144 11.91 -15.72 -39.06
N ARG A 145 11.02 -15.61 -38.04
CA ARG A 145 11.31 -15.83 -36.61
C ARG A 145 12.49 -14.99 -36.09
N LEU A 146 12.65 -13.76 -36.56
CA LEU A 146 13.75 -12.86 -36.20
C LEU A 146 13.61 -12.20 -34.81
N GLY A 147 12.82 -12.78 -33.91
CA GLY A 147 12.64 -12.24 -32.55
C GLY A 147 13.95 -12.19 -31.75
N ASP A 148 14.81 -13.20 -31.88
CA ASP A 148 16.11 -13.27 -31.19
C ASP A 148 17.24 -12.56 -31.96
N SER A 149 16.93 -11.97 -33.11
CA SER A 149 17.84 -11.16 -33.93
C SER A 149 18.25 -9.84 -33.24
N LEU A 150 19.16 -9.07 -33.85
CA LEU A 150 19.67 -7.79 -33.35
C LEU A 150 20.33 -7.91 -31.96
N GLY A 151 20.94 -9.05 -31.66
CA GLY A 151 21.51 -9.34 -30.33
C GLY A 151 20.45 -9.42 -29.23
N GLY A 152 19.31 -10.10 -29.51
CA GLY A 152 18.21 -10.28 -28.56
C GLY A 152 17.23 -9.11 -28.45
N ARG A 153 17.31 -8.13 -29.36
CA ARG A 153 16.43 -6.94 -29.39
C ARG A 153 15.32 -7.03 -30.42
N GLY A 154 15.34 -8.02 -31.31
CA GLY A 154 14.37 -8.18 -32.39
C GLY A 154 12.92 -8.15 -31.92
N ARG A 155 12.57 -8.89 -30.85
CA ARG A 155 11.20 -8.88 -30.28
C ARG A 155 10.73 -7.49 -29.85
N SER A 156 11.60 -6.68 -29.25
CA SER A 156 11.25 -5.33 -28.80
C SER A 156 11.06 -4.38 -29.97
N VAL A 157 11.89 -4.48 -31.01
CA VAL A 157 11.75 -3.67 -32.22
C VAL A 157 10.49 -4.06 -33.00
N ILE A 158 10.23 -5.35 -33.17
CA ILE A 158 9.00 -5.86 -33.80
C ILE A 158 7.75 -5.38 -33.06
N ALA A 159 7.75 -5.40 -31.71
CA ALA A 159 6.62 -4.87 -30.94
C ALA A 159 6.40 -3.37 -31.15
N SER A 160 7.46 -2.57 -31.28
CA SER A 160 7.33 -1.15 -31.61
C SER A 160 6.83 -0.96 -33.04
N PHE A 161 7.23 -1.79 -34.00
CA PHE A 161 6.69 -1.75 -35.35
C PHE A 161 5.22 -2.17 -35.42
N ASP A 162 4.77 -3.16 -34.64
CA ASP A 162 3.35 -3.54 -34.58
C ASP A 162 2.46 -2.38 -34.11
N LEU A 163 2.93 -1.63 -33.10
CA LEU A 163 2.27 -0.39 -32.67
C LEU A 163 2.27 0.67 -33.78
N MET A 164 3.36 0.84 -34.53
CA MET A 164 3.39 1.78 -35.66
C MET A 164 2.40 1.39 -36.76
N LEU A 165 2.27 0.09 -37.07
CA LEU A 165 1.30 -0.38 -38.06
C LEU A 165 -0.13 -0.02 -37.64
N LYS A 166 -0.46 -0.20 -36.35
CA LYS A 166 -1.74 0.22 -35.80
C LYS A 166 -1.96 1.73 -35.90
N GLU A 167 -0.94 2.54 -35.65
CA GLU A 167 -1.05 4.00 -35.82
C GLU A 167 -1.16 4.41 -37.29
N MET A 168 -0.60 3.64 -38.24
CA MET A 168 -0.81 3.87 -39.67
C MET A 168 -2.28 3.63 -40.08
N ASP A 169 -2.96 2.66 -39.46
CA ASP A 169 -4.41 2.50 -39.61
C ASP A 169 -5.16 3.75 -39.08
N SER A 170 -4.77 4.24 -37.89
CA SER A 170 -5.32 5.49 -37.31
C SER A 170 -5.11 6.71 -38.22
N VAL A 171 -3.99 6.80 -38.94
CA VAL A 171 -3.75 7.85 -39.94
C VAL A 171 -4.77 7.77 -41.08
N LEU A 172 -5.03 6.58 -41.63
CA LEU A 172 -6.01 6.40 -42.70
C LEU A 172 -7.43 6.71 -42.23
N ASP A 173 -7.78 6.29 -41.01
CA ASP A 173 -9.05 6.64 -40.37
C ASP A 173 -9.19 8.16 -40.21
N ALA A 174 -8.13 8.86 -39.79
CA ALA A 174 -8.14 10.31 -39.68
C ALA A 174 -8.31 11.01 -41.03
N LEU A 175 -7.68 10.50 -42.10
CA LEU A 175 -7.78 11.09 -43.43
C LEU A 175 -9.15 10.87 -44.06
N THR A 176 -9.76 9.71 -43.86
CA THR A 176 -11.11 9.41 -44.35
C THR A 176 -12.20 10.14 -43.58
N SER A 177 -12.04 10.27 -42.25
CA SER A 177 -12.94 11.04 -41.38
C SER A 177 -12.71 12.55 -41.43
N GLN A 178 -11.64 13.00 -42.09
CA GLN A 178 -11.19 14.39 -42.19
C GLN A 178 -10.95 15.05 -40.81
N ASP A 179 -10.48 14.27 -39.82
CA ASP A 179 -10.13 14.78 -38.49
C ASP A 179 -8.64 15.21 -38.46
N PRO A 180 -8.35 16.53 -38.47
CA PRO A 180 -6.98 17.03 -38.48
C PRO A 180 -6.24 16.74 -37.17
N LYS A 181 -6.95 16.62 -36.04
CA LYS A 181 -6.33 16.38 -34.74
C LYS A 181 -5.86 14.93 -34.64
N LEU A 182 -6.72 13.99 -35.03
CA LEU A 182 -6.40 12.57 -35.05
C LEU A 182 -5.23 12.27 -36.00
N TYR A 183 -5.18 12.97 -37.14
CA TYR A 183 -4.08 12.86 -38.09
C TYR A 183 -2.75 13.27 -37.46
N VAL A 184 -2.70 14.43 -36.80
CA VAL A 184 -1.49 14.92 -36.10
C VAL A 184 -1.08 13.98 -34.97
N GLU A 185 -2.01 13.52 -34.15
CA GLU A 185 -1.71 12.59 -33.03
C GLU A 185 -1.15 11.25 -33.53
N SER A 186 -1.73 10.68 -34.59
CA SER A 186 -1.31 9.39 -35.15
C SER A 186 0.08 9.47 -35.80
N VAL A 187 0.33 10.51 -36.61
CA VAL A 187 1.65 10.76 -37.22
C VAL A 187 2.74 10.99 -36.16
N MET A 188 2.43 11.76 -35.11
CA MET A 188 3.35 11.99 -34.01
C MET A 188 3.64 10.71 -33.22
N SER A 189 2.64 9.86 -33.03
CA SER A 189 2.80 8.56 -32.35
C SER A 189 3.74 7.64 -33.13
N ILE A 190 3.61 7.57 -34.45
CA ILE A 190 4.56 6.85 -35.32
C ILE A 190 5.98 7.43 -35.18
N GLY A 191 6.11 8.75 -35.13
CA GLY A 191 7.38 9.45 -34.89
C GLY A 191 8.05 9.05 -33.56
N MET A 192 7.28 9.08 -32.47
CA MET A 192 7.78 8.69 -31.14
C MET A 192 8.16 7.21 -31.07
N LEU A 193 7.34 6.32 -31.64
CA LEU A 193 7.63 4.89 -31.70
C LEU A 193 8.90 4.61 -32.51
N THR A 194 9.14 5.36 -33.59
CA THR A 194 10.35 5.26 -34.43
C THR A 194 11.59 5.63 -33.60
N GLN A 195 11.52 6.73 -32.84
CA GLN A 195 12.59 7.13 -31.93
C GLN A 195 12.82 6.09 -30.81
N GLN A 196 11.75 5.51 -30.25
CA GLN A 196 11.86 4.44 -29.25
C GLN A 196 12.55 3.20 -29.82
N SER A 197 12.19 2.79 -31.04
CA SER A 197 12.80 1.65 -31.74
C SER A 197 14.30 1.88 -31.97
N TYR A 198 14.66 3.08 -32.40
CA TYR A 198 16.06 3.49 -32.55
C TYR A 198 16.82 3.48 -31.20
N HIS A 199 16.20 3.97 -30.12
CA HIS A 199 16.80 3.94 -28.79
C HIS A 199 17.03 2.50 -28.31
N VAL A 200 16.13 1.55 -28.62
CA VAL A 200 16.32 0.13 -28.26
C VAL A 200 17.60 -0.44 -28.87
N LEU A 201 17.98 -0.05 -30.09
CA LEU A 201 19.25 -0.46 -30.70
C LEU A 201 20.48 0.06 -29.96
N HIS A 202 20.37 1.22 -29.29
CA HIS A 202 21.48 1.85 -28.56
C HIS A 202 21.59 1.38 -27.11
N LYS A 203 20.59 0.64 -26.60
CA LYS A 203 20.68 -0.03 -25.29
C LYS A 203 21.57 -1.26 -25.39
N ALA A 204 22.29 -1.56 -24.29
CA ALA A 204 23.07 -2.79 -24.18
C ALA A 204 22.20 -4.02 -24.49
N PRO A 205 22.73 -5.04 -25.18
CA PRO A 205 21.97 -6.24 -25.51
C PRO A 205 21.42 -6.85 -24.22
N ARG A 206 20.16 -7.30 -24.24
CA ARG A 206 19.65 -8.20 -23.20
C ARG A 206 20.25 -9.58 -23.45
N GLY A 207 21.55 -9.71 -23.18
CA GLY A 207 22.20 -11.00 -23.12
C GLY A 207 21.66 -11.77 -21.92
N PHE A 208 21.53 -13.09 -22.09
CA PHE A 208 21.64 -14.01 -20.97
C PHE A 208 22.97 -13.69 -20.27
N ASP A 209 22.94 -13.27 -19.01
CA ASP A 209 24.12 -13.17 -18.17
C ASP A 209 24.63 -14.61 -17.98
N PRO A 210 25.74 -15.05 -18.62
CA PRO A 210 26.29 -16.36 -18.32
C PRO A 210 26.71 -16.26 -16.87
N GLY A 211 25.91 -16.84 -15.98
CA GLY A 211 26.05 -16.62 -14.54
C GLY A 211 27.51 -16.61 -14.15
N GLU A 212 27.93 -15.48 -13.58
CA GLU A 212 29.29 -15.13 -13.16
C GLU A 212 30.23 -16.35 -13.00
N SER A 213 31.42 -16.31 -13.62
CA SER A 213 32.50 -17.27 -13.42
C SER A 213 32.65 -17.63 -11.92
N PRO A 214 32.99 -18.87 -11.54
CA PRO A 214 33.05 -19.33 -10.15
C PRO A 214 33.84 -18.40 -9.20
N GLU A 215 34.80 -17.66 -9.75
CA GLU A 215 35.65 -16.68 -9.06
C GLU A 215 34.90 -15.41 -8.58
N ASN A 216 33.79 -15.02 -9.22
CA ASN A 216 33.00 -13.85 -8.81
C ASN A 216 31.83 -14.21 -7.89
N LYS A 217 31.37 -15.47 -7.91
CA LYS A 217 30.42 -15.99 -6.90
C LYS A 217 31.02 -15.92 -5.50
N THR A 218 32.34 -16.06 -5.35
CA THR A 218 33.04 -15.84 -4.08
C THR A 218 32.97 -14.38 -3.60
N HIS A 219 32.90 -13.39 -4.48
CA HIS A 219 32.73 -11.98 -4.08
C HIS A 219 31.30 -11.61 -3.66
N ARG A 220 30.27 -12.34 -4.10
CA ARG A 220 28.89 -12.22 -3.60
C ARG A 220 28.59 -13.15 -2.42
N ALA A 221 29.19 -14.34 -2.41
CA ALA A 221 29.12 -15.27 -1.30
C ALA A 221 29.93 -14.75 -0.10
N ALA A 222 31.07 -14.08 -0.28
CA ALA A 222 31.84 -13.51 0.84
C ALA A 222 31.02 -12.55 1.72
N PRO A 223 30.31 -11.53 1.21
CA PRO A 223 29.47 -10.68 2.04
C PRO A 223 28.23 -11.43 2.57
N MET A 224 27.69 -12.41 1.84
CA MET A 224 26.54 -13.20 2.31
C MET A 224 26.92 -14.17 3.44
N ILE A 225 28.05 -14.86 3.30
CA ILE A 225 28.68 -15.75 4.28
C ILE A 225 29.17 -14.91 5.47
N MET A 226 29.79 -13.75 5.26
CA MET A 226 30.13 -12.82 6.34
C MET A 226 28.91 -12.31 7.09
N LYS A 227 27.77 -12.08 6.40
CA LYS A 227 26.50 -11.75 7.07
C LYS A 227 25.94 -12.94 7.86
N ILE A 228 25.97 -14.16 7.31
CA ILE A 228 25.52 -15.37 8.01
C ILE A 228 26.41 -15.67 9.22
N ILE A 229 27.73 -15.56 9.07
CA ILE A 229 28.71 -15.67 10.15
C ILE A 229 28.51 -14.55 11.18
N GLY A 230 28.24 -13.32 10.74
CA GLY A 230 27.91 -12.20 11.62
C GLY A 230 26.63 -12.45 12.43
N VAL A 231 25.59 -12.99 11.81
CA VAL A 231 24.35 -13.40 12.49
C VAL A 231 24.61 -14.55 13.47
N GLY A 232 25.41 -15.55 13.07
CA GLY A 232 25.83 -16.64 13.95
C GLY A 232 26.64 -16.15 15.16
N LEU A 233 27.58 -15.22 14.94
CA LEU A 233 28.37 -14.59 16.00
C LEU A 233 27.52 -13.71 16.91
N LEU A 234 26.51 -13.02 16.39
CA LEU A 234 25.55 -12.27 17.22
C LEU A 234 24.67 -13.20 18.05
N PHE A 235 24.26 -14.36 17.51
CA PHE A 235 23.53 -15.37 18.25
C PHE A 235 24.40 -15.99 19.36
N VAL A 236 25.66 -16.30 19.05
CA VAL A 236 26.63 -16.81 20.03
C VAL A 236 27.02 -15.75 21.05
N ALA A 237 27.11 -14.47 20.68
CA ALA A 237 27.37 -13.36 21.59
C ALA A 237 26.16 -13.08 22.50
N GLY A 238 24.94 -13.13 21.97
CA GLY A 238 23.71 -13.04 22.75
C GLY A 238 23.54 -14.23 23.71
N TRP A 239 23.85 -15.44 23.24
CA TRP A 239 23.89 -16.65 24.06
C TRP A 239 24.98 -16.56 25.15
N SER A 240 26.17 -16.06 24.80
CA SER A 240 27.31 -15.89 25.70
C SER A 240 27.04 -14.83 26.77
N LEU A 241 26.50 -13.67 26.40
CA LEU A 241 26.07 -12.64 27.34
C LEU A 241 24.91 -13.13 28.23
N GLY A 242 24.00 -13.93 27.68
CA GLY A 242 22.96 -14.62 28.44
C GLY A 242 23.52 -15.65 29.43
N ALA A 243 24.55 -16.38 29.06
CA ALA A 243 25.23 -17.36 29.91
C ALA A 243 26.09 -16.70 31.00
N LEU A 244 26.74 -15.56 30.70
CA LEU A 244 27.56 -14.81 31.64
C LEU A 244 26.71 -14.07 32.69
N ASN A 245 25.51 -13.61 32.31
CA ASN A 245 24.53 -13.00 33.22
C ASN A 245 23.46 -13.98 33.71
N ALA A 246 23.69 -15.29 33.61
CA ALA A 246 22.70 -16.32 33.94
C ALA A 246 22.09 -16.13 35.34
N LYS A 247 22.88 -15.75 36.36
CA LYS A 247 22.37 -15.50 37.73
C LYS A 247 21.45 -14.28 37.84
N TRP A 248 21.69 -13.23 37.06
CA TRP A 248 20.82 -12.04 37.00
C TRP A 248 19.55 -12.30 36.19
N ILE A 249 19.68 -13.09 35.11
CA ILE A 249 18.56 -13.49 34.26
C ILE A 249 17.64 -14.47 35.00
N THR A 250 18.17 -15.48 35.69
CA THR A 250 17.37 -16.41 36.50
C THR A 250 16.64 -15.67 37.63
N GLY A 251 17.30 -14.74 38.33
CA GLY A 251 16.63 -13.93 39.37
C GLY A 251 15.49 -13.03 38.84
N LYS A 252 15.64 -12.46 37.63
CA LYS A 252 14.54 -11.73 36.97
C LYS A 252 13.44 -12.65 36.44
N ILE A 253 13.78 -13.86 36.00
CA ILE A 253 12.80 -14.85 35.56
C ILE A 253 12.01 -15.38 36.76
N ASP A 254 12.64 -15.59 37.91
CA ASP A 254 11.98 -16.08 39.14
C ASP A 254 10.99 -15.05 39.70
N THR A 255 11.39 -13.78 39.80
CA THR A 255 10.47 -12.69 40.18
C THR A 255 9.31 -12.51 39.18
N ARG A 256 9.55 -12.78 37.88
CA ARG A 256 8.51 -12.74 36.84
C ARG A 256 7.63 -13.99 36.85
N LEU A 257 8.14 -15.14 37.24
CA LEU A 257 7.37 -16.36 37.47
C LEU A 257 6.43 -16.17 38.66
N GLU A 258 6.88 -15.53 39.73
CA GLU A 258 6.04 -15.12 40.86
C GLU A 258 4.95 -14.13 40.44
N ALA A 259 5.29 -13.06 39.70
CA ALA A 259 4.29 -12.13 39.15
C ALA A 259 3.30 -12.84 38.21
N SER A 260 3.75 -13.80 37.41
CA SER A 260 2.88 -14.61 36.55
C SER A 260 1.94 -15.52 37.34
N ARG A 261 2.33 -15.97 38.53
CA ARG A 261 1.46 -16.72 39.45
C ARG A 261 0.42 -15.81 40.08
N VAL A 262 0.77 -14.59 40.46
CA VAL A 262 -0.18 -13.57 40.93
C VAL A 262 -1.20 -13.24 39.83
N TRP A 263 -0.74 -13.01 38.59
CA TRP A 263 -1.64 -12.79 37.46
C TRP A 263 -2.47 -14.04 37.15
N ALA A 264 -1.90 -15.24 37.18
CA ALA A 264 -2.65 -16.48 36.95
C ALA A 264 -3.73 -16.67 38.03
N HIS A 265 -3.44 -16.34 39.29
CA HIS A 265 -4.42 -16.32 40.36
C HIS A 265 -5.54 -15.30 40.06
N GLU A 266 -5.18 -14.13 39.56
CA GLU A 266 -6.13 -13.07 39.23
C GLU A 266 -6.99 -13.37 37.99
N PHE A 267 -6.43 -14.02 36.97
CA PHE A 267 -7.15 -14.57 35.83
C PHE A 267 -8.10 -15.70 36.27
N ASN A 268 -7.64 -16.57 37.18
CA ASN A 268 -8.47 -17.63 37.75
C ASN A 268 -9.60 -17.06 38.63
N ARG A 269 -9.35 -15.93 39.31
CA ARG A 269 -10.36 -15.14 40.04
C ARG A 269 -11.43 -14.56 39.13
N GLN A 270 -11.11 -14.40 37.84
CA GLN A 270 -12.01 -13.99 36.76
C GLN A 270 -12.51 -15.21 35.94
N PHE A 271 -12.41 -16.42 36.50
CA PHE A 271 -12.84 -17.69 35.88
C PHE A 271 -12.16 -18.05 34.55
N MET A 272 -11.02 -17.42 34.22
CA MET A 272 -10.24 -17.70 33.02
C MET A 272 -8.98 -18.51 33.35
N LYS A 273 -8.89 -19.74 32.81
CA LYS A 273 -7.69 -20.60 32.94
C LYS A 273 -6.72 -20.35 31.78
N VAL A 274 -6.09 -19.18 31.75
CA VAL A 274 -5.07 -18.87 30.74
C VAL A 274 -3.66 -19.10 31.31
N LYS A 275 -2.83 -19.86 30.60
CA LYS A 275 -1.41 -20.03 30.93
C LYS A 275 -0.65 -18.74 30.58
N VAL A 276 -0.55 -17.83 31.53
CA VAL A 276 0.07 -16.48 31.42
C VAL A 276 1.49 -16.53 30.83
N GLN A 277 2.21 -17.65 31.03
CA GLN A 277 3.54 -17.89 30.46
C GLN A 277 3.57 -17.70 28.93
N TYR A 278 2.57 -18.19 28.18
CA TYR A 278 2.55 -18.04 26.73
C TYR A 278 2.29 -16.59 26.27
N MET A 279 1.61 -15.78 27.08
CA MET A 279 1.33 -14.37 26.77
C MET A 279 2.57 -13.47 26.92
N VAL A 280 3.50 -13.84 27.79
CA VAL A 280 4.75 -13.08 28.02
C VAL A 280 5.84 -13.53 27.05
N PHE A 281 6.03 -14.84 26.88
CA PHE A 281 7.11 -15.37 26.05
C PHE A 281 6.79 -15.34 24.54
N GLY A 282 5.51 -15.45 24.14
CA GLY A 282 5.10 -15.44 22.74
C GLY A 282 5.54 -14.19 21.95
N PRO A 283 5.24 -12.96 22.45
CA PRO A 283 5.64 -11.72 21.79
C PRO A 283 7.16 -11.52 21.70
N ILE A 284 7.92 -12.02 22.69
CA ILE A 284 9.39 -11.95 22.71
C ILE A 284 9.97 -12.86 21.63
N VAL A 285 9.50 -14.10 21.53
CA VAL A 285 9.93 -15.07 20.51
C VAL A 285 9.55 -14.58 19.11
N PHE A 286 8.35 -14.03 18.96
CA PHE A 286 7.89 -13.45 17.69
C PHE A 286 8.73 -12.23 17.28
N GLY A 287 9.01 -11.32 18.23
CA GLY A 287 9.87 -10.15 17.99
C GLY A 287 11.29 -10.53 17.61
N ALA A 288 11.86 -11.56 18.24
CA ALA A 288 13.17 -12.10 17.89
C ALA A 288 13.18 -12.74 16.49
N LEU A 289 12.13 -13.47 16.12
CA LEU A 289 12.01 -14.11 14.80
C LEU A 289 11.85 -13.08 13.68
N MET A 290 11.00 -12.07 13.88
CA MET A 290 10.82 -10.96 12.93
C MET A 290 12.08 -10.09 12.85
N GLY A 291 12.76 -9.88 13.98
CA GLY A 291 14.07 -9.22 14.04
C GLY A 291 15.11 -9.95 13.19
N ALA A 292 15.17 -11.28 13.29
CA ALA A 292 16.14 -12.09 12.56
C ALA A 292 15.89 -12.05 11.05
N LEU A 293 14.62 -12.01 10.62
CA LEU A 293 14.22 -11.86 9.20
C LEU A 293 14.69 -10.54 8.57
N THR A 294 14.89 -9.50 9.37
CA THR A 294 15.23 -8.15 8.87
C THR A 294 16.70 -8.04 8.44
N MET A 295 17.57 -8.98 8.82
CA MET A 295 19.00 -9.01 8.49
C MET A 295 19.77 -7.71 8.82
N ASN A 296 19.25 -6.89 9.73
CA ASN A 296 19.79 -5.61 10.16
C ASN A 296 19.88 -5.58 11.68
N ILE A 297 21.05 -5.24 12.23
CA ILE A 297 21.33 -5.25 13.67
C ILE A 297 20.42 -4.28 14.44
N TRP A 298 20.15 -3.11 13.86
CA TRP A 298 19.27 -2.11 14.46
C TRP A 298 17.80 -2.57 14.40
N GLY A 299 17.42 -3.23 13.30
CA GLY A 299 16.09 -3.84 13.17
C GLY A 299 15.86 -4.97 14.17
N PHE A 300 16.86 -5.81 14.40
CA PHE A 300 16.79 -6.89 15.39
C PHE A 300 16.63 -6.36 16.82
N ILE A 301 17.49 -5.42 17.24
CA ILE A 301 17.43 -4.84 18.59
C ILE A 301 16.10 -4.12 18.80
N PHE A 302 15.62 -3.37 17.80
CA PHE A 302 14.34 -2.68 17.87
C PHE A 302 13.17 -3.66 18.03
N LEU A 303 13.09 -4.70 17.20
CA LEU A 303 11.97 -5.65 17.21
C LEU A 303 11.97 -6.56 18.44
N VAL A 304 13.14 -6.94 18.96
CA VAL A 304 13.25 -7.65 20.25
C VAL A 304 12.87 -6.73 21.41
N GLY A 305 13.27 -5.46 21.35
CA GLY A 305 12.89 -4.44 22.34
C GLY A 305 11.38 -4.23 22.39
N VAL A 306 10.74 -4.08 21.23
CA VAL A 306 9.28 -3.96 21.09
C VAL A 306 8.59 -5.24 21.56
N GLY A 307 9.05 -6.42 21.12
CA GLY A 307 8.49 -7.72 21.57
C GLY A 307 8.58 -7.91 23.09
N SER A 308 9.68 -7.47 23.69
CA SER A 308 9.87 -7.48 25.15
C SER A 308 8.95 -6.50 25.86
N TYR A 309 8.82 -5.27 25.36
CA TYR A 309 7.91 -4.27 25.92
C TYR A 309 6.45 -4.75 25.86
N VAL A 310 6.01 -5.24 24.69
CA VAL A 310 4.67 -5.78 24.50
C VAL A 310 4.44 -6.99 25.40
N GLY A 311 5.37 -7.95 25.45
CA GLY A 311 5.25 -9.12 26.33
C GLY A 311 5.13 -8.76 27.82
N MET A 312 5.71 -7.63 28.25
CA MET A 312 5.60 -7.16 29.64
C MET A 312 4.23 -6.53 29.96
N HIS A 313 3.67 -5.74 29.04
CA HIS A 313 2.44 -4.99 29.30
C HIS A 313 1.16 -5.73 28.86
N LEU A 314 1.27 -6.69 27.94
CA LEU A 314 0.13 -7.40 27.38
C LEU A 314 -0.71 -8.16 28.43
N PRO A 315 -0.14 -8.86 29.43
CA PRO A 315 -0.95 -9.53 30.46
C PRO A 315 -1.80 -8.55 31.28
N GLN A 316 -1.23 -7.39 31.65
CA GLN A 316 -1.94 -6.36 32.42
C GLN A 316 -3.07 -5.74 31.58
N TRP A 317 -2.78 -5.35 30.34
CA TRP A 317 -3.79 -4.79 29.43
C TRP A 317 -4.92 -5.78 29.13
N VAL A 318 -4.60 -7.07 28.92
CA VAL A 318 -5.61 -8.09 28.68
C VAL A 318 -6.46 -8.30 29.94
N LEU A 319 -5.85 -8.34 31.13
CA LEU A 319 -6.59 -8.48 32.38
C LEU A 319 -7.54 -7.31 32.61
N GLU A 320 -7.06 -6.07 32.44
CA GLU A 320 -7.87 -4.87 32.55
C GLU A 320 -9.00 -4.84 31.51
N ALA A 321 -8.71 -5.21 30.26
CA ALA A 321 -9.71 -5.28 29.21
C ALA A 321 -10.79 -6.35 29.49
N VAL A 322 -10.40 -7.52 30.02
CA VAL A 322 -11.33 -8.59 30.41
C VAL A 322 -12.19 -8.14 31.58
N ARG A 323 -11.59 -7.55 32.63
CA ARG A 323 -12.33 -7.01 33.79
C ARG A 323 -13.33 -5.94 33.36
N TYR A 324 -12.91 -5.02 32.49
CA TYR A 324 -13.77 -3.96 31.98
C TYR A 324 -14.94 -4.53 31.15
N ARG A 325 -14.67 -5.47 30.23
CA ARG A 325 -15.72 -6.11 29.42
C ARG A 325 -16.70 -6.90 30.27
N ARG A 326 -16.21 -7.70 31.22
CA ARG A 326 -17.03 -8.49 32.14
C ARG A 326 -17.87 -7.58 33.04
N GLY A 327 -17.29 -6.50 33.58
CA GLY A 327 -18.00 -5.48 34.34
C GLY A 327 -19.15 -4.86 33.56
N LYS A 328 -18.93 -4.50 32.29
CA LYS A 328 -19.97 -3.95 31.40
C LYS A 328 -21.10 -4.96 31.12
N GLN A 329 -20.78 -6.25 30.98
CA GLN A 329 -21.79 -7.30 30.81
C GLN A 329 -22.61 -7.53 32.08
N VAL A 330 -21.98 -7.47 33.26
CA VAL A 330 -22.71 -7.52 34.54
C VAL A 330 -23.64 -6.31 34.66
N GLU A 331 -23.16 -5.11 34.30
CA GLU A 331 -23.96 -3.88 34.32
C GLU A 331 -25.19 -3.96 33.41
N SER A 332 -25.06 -4.51 32.20
CA SER A 332 -26.20 -4.68 31.29
C SER A 332 -27.22 -5.70 31.81
N GLN A 333 -26.78 -6.73 32.54
CA GLN A 333 -27.65 -7.76 33.14
C GLN A 333 -28.22 -7.33 34.50
N LEU A 334 -27.69 -6.26 35.10
CA LEU A 334 -28.04 -5.84 36.45
C LEU A 334 -29.50 -5.40 36.55
N MET A 335 -30.05 -4.75 35.52
CA MET A 335 -31.47 -4.37 35.51
C MET A 335 -32.38 -5.60 35.65
N ASP A 336 -32.11 -6.67 34.90
CA ASP A 336 -32.90 -7.91 34.96
C ASP A 336 -32.79 -8.57 36.34
N ALA A 337 -31.60 -8.57 36.94
CA ALA A 337 -31.39 -9.05 38.31
C ALA A 337 -32.20 -8.23 39.34
N MET A 338 -32.21 -6.91 39.21
CA MET A 338 -32.96 -6.02 40.10
C MET A 338 -34.47 -6.23 40.01
N ILE A 339 -35.00 -6.45 38.80
CA ILE A 339 -36.42 -6.77 38.58
C ILE A 339 -36.76 -8.11 39.25
N LEU A 340 -35.91 -9.11 39.06
CA LEU A 340 -36.10 -10.44 39.66
C LEU A 340 -36.08 -10.36 41.20
N LEU A 341 -35.11 -9.62 41.76
CA LEU A 341 -34.99 -9.40 43.21
C LEU A 341 -36.19 -8.61 43.77
N SER A 342 -36.62 -7.54 43.09
CA SER A 342 -37.81 -6.77 43.51
C SER A 342 -39.04 -7.67 43.57
N ASN A 343 -39.26 -8.49 42.53
CA ASN A 343 -40.39 -9.42 42.47
C ASN A 343 -40.31 -10.51 43.54
N ALA A 344 -39.12 -11.06 43.79
CA ALA A 344 -38.89 -12.05 44.86
C ALA A 344 -39.22 -11.45 46.23
N LEU A 345 -38.70 -10.26 46.53
CA LEU A 345 -38.98 -9.56 47.79
C LEU A 345 -40.47 -9.18 47.93
N LYS A 346 -41.14 -8.77 46.84
CA LYS A 346 -42.60 -8.49 46.82
C LYS A 346 -43.43 -9.74 47.12
N SER A 347 -42.96 -10.91 46.70
CA SER A 347 -43.60 -12.19 47.00
C SER A 347 -43.35 -12.70 48.43
N GLY A 348 -42.55 -11.96 49.23
CA GLY A 348 -42.24 -12.30 50.62
C GLY A 348 -41.01 -13.17 50.80
N LEU A 349 -40.22 -13.41 49.74
CA LEU A 349 -38.94 -14.12 49.85
C LEU A 349 -37.91 -13.24 50.55
N ASP A 350 -36.96 -13.86 51.25
CA ASP A 350 -35.81 -13.16 51.82
C ASP A 350 -34.80 -12.77 50.72
N ILE A 351 -33.97 -11.76 50.99
CA ILE A 351 -32.96 -11.27 50.05
C ILE A 351 -31.99 -12.37 49.62
N VAL A 352 -31.62 -13.28 50.53
CA VAL A 352 -30.73 -14.40 50.22
C VAL A 352 -31.39 -15.35 49.21
N GLN A 353 -32.68 -15.65 49.38
CA GLN A 353 -33.45 -16.46 48.42
C GLN A 353 -33.63 -15.75 47.08
N GLY A 354 -33.77 -14.42 47.08
CA GLY A 354 -33.76 -13.61 45.87
C GLY A 354 -32.44 -13.73 45.10
N PHE A 355 -31.30 -13.71 45.80
CA PHE A 355 -29.98 -13.89 45.19
C PHE A 355 -29.79 -15.30 44.60
N GLU A 356 -30.33 -16.33 45.25
CA GLU A 356 -30.38 -17.70 44.70
C GLU A 356 -31.20 -17.77 43.40
N MET A 357 -32.30 -17.03 43.32
CA MET A 357 -33.12 -16.94 42.11
C MET A 357 -32.37 -16.26 40.97
N VAL A 358 -31.62 -15.18 41.24
CA VAL A 358 -30.74 -14.53 40.26
C VAL A 358 -29.64 -15.47 39.77
N GLN A 359 -29.02 -16.23 40.67
CA GLN A 359 -28.01 -17.22 40.31
C GLN A 359 -28.59 -18.29 39.37
N ARG A 360 -29.83 -18.73 39.59
CA ARG A 360 -30.44 -19.83 38.84
C ARG A 360 -31.01 -19.39 37.49
N ASP A 361 -31.66 -18.22 37.45
CA ASP A 361 -32.50 -17.81 36.33
C ASP A 361 -31.79 -16.87 35.34
N LEU A 362 -30.66 -16.24 35.72
CA LEU A 362 -29.84 -15.42 34.81
C LEU A 362 -28.63 -16.16 34.24
N VAL A 363 -28.13 -15.65 33.12
CA VAL A 363 -26.94 -16.17 32.44
C VAL A 363 -25.64 -15.58 33.00
N PRO A 364 -24.48 -16.26 32.85
CA PRO A 364 -23.19 -15.67 33.19
C PRO A 364 -22.95 -14.36 32.41
N PRO A 365 -22.20 -13.38 32.95
CA PRO A 365 -21.40 -13.44 34.18
C PRO A 365 -22.13 -13.07 35.49
N ILE A 366 -23.34 -12.49 35.46
CA ILE A 366 -24.01 -12.03 36.70
C ILE A 366 -24.38 -13.20 37.63
N SER A 367 -24.85 -14.31 37.08
CA SER A 367 -25.24 -15.48 37.87
C SER A 367 -24.06 -16.11 38.62
N GLU A 368 -22.86 -16.10 38.03
CA GLU A 368 -21.64 -16.59 38.67
C GLU A 368 -21.24 -15.72 39.87
N GLU A 369 -21.35 -14.40 39.76
CA GLU A 369 -20.98 -13.47 40.84
C GLU A 369 -21.97 -13.53 42.00
N PHE A 370 -23.27 -13.54 41.72
CA PHE A 370 -24.32 -13.72 42.73
C PHE A 370 -24.22 -15.11 43.39
N GLY A 371 -23.94 -16.16 42.60
CA GLY A 371 -23.70 -17.50 43.11
C GLY A 371 -22.46 -17.58 44.02
N LEU A 372 -21.41 -16.79 43.73
CA LEU A 372 -20.23 -16.72 44.58
C LEU A 372 -20.52 -16.01 45.91
N VAL A 373 -21.39 -14.99 45.91
CA VAL A 373 -21.90 -14.35 47.15
C VAL A 373 -22.66 -15.36 48.00
N ILE A 374 -23.60 -16.11 47.42
CA ILE A 374 -24.37 -17.15 48.12
C ILE A 374 -23.44 -18.24 48.67
N LYS A 375 -22.49 -18.70 47.86
CA LYS A 375 -21.52 -19.72 48.28
C LYS A 375 -20.68 -19.24 49.47
N ASN A 376 -20.17 -18.01 49.43
CA ASN A 376 -19.39 -17.44 50.53
C ASN A 376 -20.25 -17.28 51.80
N TYR A 377 -21.50 -16.85 51.63
CA TYR A 377 -22.45 -16.75 52.73
C TYR A 377 -22.73 -18.10 53.39
N GLN A 378 -22.98 -19.15 52.59
CA GLN A 378 -23.15 -20.53 53.07
C GLN A 378 -21.89 -21.10 53.74
N LEU A 379 -20.70 -20.63 53.35
CA LEU A 379 -19.42 -20.96 54.00
C LEU A 379 -19.16 -20.18 55.30
N GLY A 380 -20.12 -19.36 55.75
CA GLY A 380 -20.08 -18.68 57.05
C GLY A 380 -19.49 -17.27 57.03
N THR A 381 -19.20 -16.70 55.86
CA THR A 381 -18.89 -15.25 55.77
C THR A 381 -20.18 -14.43 55.86
N SER A 382 -20.12 -13.23 56.43
CA SER A 382 -21.31 -12.37 56.48
C SER A 382 -21.77 -11.98 55.07
N PHE A 383 -23.07 -11.74 54.93
CA PHE A 383 -23.66 -11.40 53.64
C PHE A 383 -23.08 -10.07 53.11
N GLU A 384 -22.89 -9.11 54.00
CA GLU A 384 -22.31 -7.79 53.71
C GLU A 384 -20.88 -7.93 53.19
N LYS A 385 -20.04 -8.74 53.86
CA LYS A 385 -18.65 -8.97 53.44
C LYS A 385 -18.56 -9.75 52.12
N SER A 386 -19.53 -10.64 51.87
CA SER A 386 -19.63 -11.37 50.60
C SER A 386 -19.96 -10.43 49.44
N LEU A 387 -20.84 -9.45 49.67
CA LEU A 387 -21.18 -8.40 48.70
C LEU A 387 -20.01 -7.45 48.44
N GLU A 388 -19.30 -6.98 49.48
CA GLU A 388 -18.09 -6.17 49.32
C GLU A 388 -17.04 -6.89 48.46
N GLY A 389 -16.87 -8.20 48.68
CA GLY A 389 -15.99 -9.01 47.85
C GLY A 389 -16.42 -9.09 46.38
N MET A 390 -17.73 -8.97 46.08
CA MET A 390 -18.25 -8.87 44.72
C MET A 390 -17.95 -7.49 44.10
N GLU A 391 -18.12 -6.41 44.87
CA GLU A 391 -17.76 -5.03 44.48
C GLU A 391 -16.29 -4.94 44.06
N ASP A 392 -15.37 -5.54 44.84
CA ASP A 392 -13.93 -5.53 44.55
C ASP A 392 -13.54 -6.31 43.29
N ARG A 393 -14.36 -7.27 42.86
CA ARG A 393 -14.07 -8.12 41.67
C ARG A 393 -14.68 -7.57 40.40
N VAL A 394 -15.88 -7.00 40.50
CA VAL A 394 -16.66 -6.53 39.36
C VAL A 394 -16.55 -5.00 39.30
N MET A 395 -15.79 -4.50 38.32
CA MET A 395 -15.65 -3.06 38.09
C MET A 395 -16.90 -2.49 37.41
N SER A 396 -18.02 -2.42 38.15
CA SER A 396 -19.27 -1.77 37.72
C SER A 396 -19.72 -0.75 38.75
N ARG A 397 -19.95 0.49 38.28
CA ARG A 397 -20.36 1.61 39.13
C ARG A 397 -21.77 1.39 39.69
N LEU A 398 -22.68 0.95 38.83
CA LEU A 398 -24.07 0.71 39.20
C LEU A 398 -24.23 -0.45 40.19
N LEU A 399 -23.44 -1.52 40.04
CA LEU A 399 -23.37 -2.63 40.98
C LEU A 399 -22.89 -2.17 42.36
N SER A 400 -21.83 -1.35 42.42
CA SER A 400 -21.32 -0.77 43.67
C SER A 400 -22.40 0.06 44.39
N TYR A 401 -23.17 0.86 43.65
CA TYR A 401 -24.27 1.63 44.23
C TYR A 401 -25.38 0.75 44.78
N MET A 402 -25.78 -0.31 44.06
CA MET A 402 -26.74 -1.29 44.58
C MET A 402 -26.22 -1.95 45.86
N ILE A 403 -24.98 -2.47 45.86
CA ILE A 403 -24.39 -3.16 47.01
C ILE A 403 -24.41 -2.26 48.25
N LYS A 404 -23.97 -1.01 48.11
CA LYS A 404 -23.99 -0.03 49.20
C LYS A 404 -25.41 0.26 49.69
N ALA A 405 -26.36 0.42 48.78
CA ALA A 405 -27.75 0.64 49.14
C ALA A 405 -28.35 -0.56 49.91
N VAL A 406 -28.02 -1.79 49.50
CA VAL A 406 -28.46 -3.02 50.18
C VAL A 406 -27.83 -3.12 51.58
N ILE A 407 -26.53 -2.88 51.73
CA ILE A 407 -25.83 -2.91 53.03
C ILE A 407 -26.41 -1.88 53.99
N ILE A 408 -26.63 -0.65 53.52
CA ILE A 408 -27.24 0.43 54.33
C ILE A 408 -28.67 0.06 54.72
N GLN A 409 -29.50 -0.37 53.77
CA GLN A 409 -30.91 -0.66 54.03
C GLN A 409 -31.09 -1.84 54.98
N ARG A 410 -30.24 -2.86 54.87
CA ARG A 410 -30.25 -4.02 55.75
C ARG A 410 -29.79 -3.68 57.18
N SER A 411 -28.80 -2.79 57.34
CA SER A 411 -28.34 -2.36 58.66
C SER A 411 -29.35 -1.46 59.40
N VAL A 412 -30.13 -0.67 58.64
CA VAL A 412 -31.18 0.23 59.19
C VAL A 412 -32.55 -0.46 59.28
N GLY A 413 -32.71 -1.66 58.71
CA GLY A 413 -33.97 -2.43 58.72
C GLY A 413 -35.08 -1.86 57.82
N GLY A 414 -34.70 -1.17 56.75
CA GLY A 414 -35.65 -0.52 55.84
C GLY A 414 -36.26 -1.46 54.79
N ASN A 415 -37.25 -0.96 54.04
CA ASN A 415 -37.89 -1.72 52.96
C ASN A 415 -36.96 -1.79 51.72
N LEU A 416 -36.37 -2.97 51.48
CA LEU A 416 -35.50 -3.24 50.34
C LEU A 416 -36.25 -3.11 49.01
N THR A 417 -37.49 -3.57 48.92
CA THR A 417 -38.33 -3.50 47.72
C THR A 417 -38.42 -2.09 47.13
N LYS A 418 -38.61 -1.06 47.97
CA LYS A 418 -38.64 0.34 47.54
C LYS A 418 -37.30 0.84 46.97
N ILE A 419 -36.18 0.32 47.47
CA ILE A 419 -34.84 0.66 46.98
C ILE A 419 -34.60 0.00 45.62
N PHE A 420 -34.95 -1.27 45.47
CA PHE A 420 -34.83 -1.98 44.19
C PHE A 420 -35.66 -1.29 43.09
N ASP A 421 -36.93 -0.91 43.37
CA ASP A 421 -37.79 -0.21 42.40
C ASP A 421 -37.20 1.15 41.97
N ARG A 422 -36.69 1.95 42.92
CA ARG A 422 -36.04 3.24 42.60
C ARG A 422 -34.78 3.08 41.76
N ILE A 423 -33.98 2.05 42.04
CA ILE A 423 -32.77 1.78 41.25
C ILE A 423 -33.17 1.36 39.83
N VAL A 424 -34.20 0.52 39.66
CA VAL A 424 -34.71 0.12 38.33
C VAL A 424 -35.19 1.34 37.53
N GLU A 425 -35.92 2.26 38.15
CA GLU A 425 -36.35 3.51 37.50
C GLU A 425 -35.16 4.37 37.06
N ASN A 426 -34.18 4.59 37.94
CA ASN A 426 -32.98 5.37 37.62
C ASN A 426 -32.16 4.74 36.48
N ILE A 427 -31.97 3.42 36.48
CA ILE A 427 -31.23 2.72 35.41
C ILE A 427 -31.97 2.85 34.08
N ARG A 428 -33.30 2.81 34.09
CA ARG A 428 -34.11 2.94 32.87
C ARG A 428 -33.98 4.31 32.24
N ASP A 429 -33.90 5.35 33.08
CA ASP A 429 -33.74 6.73 32.63
C ASP A 429 -32.29 7.01 32.18
N GLU A 430 -31.28 6.48 32.89
CA GLU A 430 -29.87 6.53 32.46
C GLU A 430 -29.64 5.79 31.14
N GLY A 431 -30.23 4.59 30.97
CA GLY A 431 -30.07 3.80 29.75
C GLY A 431 -30.58 4.52 28.50
N LYS A 432 -31.71 5.24 28.58
CA LYS A 432 -32.23 6.05 27.48
C LYS A 432 -31.32 7.24 27.15
N LEU A 433 -30.70 7.86 28.15
CA LEU A 433 -29.74 8.94 27.97
C LEU A 433 -28.45 8.42 27.35
N GLU A 434 -27.96 7.26 27.79
CA GLU A 434 -26.76 6.64 27.25
C GLU A 434 -26.97 6.20 25.79
N GLU A 435 -28.11 5.58 25.46
CA GLU A 435 -28.43 5.17 24.09
C GLU A 435 -28.50 6.39 23.14
N LYS A 436 -29.12 7.49 23.60
CA LYS A 436 -29.19 8.75 22.85
C LYS A 436 -27.81 9.42 22.72
N ALA A 437 -26.98 9.38 23.77
CA ALA A 437 -25.62 9.90 23.72
C ALA A 437 -24.72 9.06 22.80
N GLN A 438 -24.85 7.73 22.84
CA GLN A 438 -24.13 6.81 21.96
C GLN A 438 -24.54 7.02 20.50
N SER A 439 -25.82 7.19 20.20
CA SER A 439 -26.28 7.43 18.82
C SER A 439 -25.73 8.75 18.27
N LEU A 440 -25.76 9.83 19.07
CA LEU A 440 -25.24 11.15 18.69
C LEU A 440 -23.72 11.16 18.53
N THR A 441 -22.99 10.50 19.44
CA THR A 441 -21.52 10.43 19.39
C THR A 441 -21.01 9.47 18.32
N ALA A 442 -21.76 8.42 17.97
CA ALA A 442 -21.40 7.49 16.90
C ALA A 442 -21.27 8.22 15.55
N GLN A 443 -22.19 9.13 15.23
CA GLN A 443 -22.13 9.93 14.01
C GLN A 443 -20.85 10.80 13.98
N GLN A 444 -20.54 11.48 15.09
CA GLN A 444 -19.34 12.32 15.19
C GLN A 444 -18.05 11.50 15.10
N ARG A 445 -18.01 10.30 15.70
CA ARG A 445 -16.88 9.37 15.61
C ARG A 445 -16.62 8.92 14.17
N ILE A 446 -17.67 8.57 13.41
CA ILE A 446 -17.54 8.18 12.00
C ILE A 446 -17.01 9.37 11.17
N GLN A 447 -17.56 10.57 11.36
CA GLN A 447 -17.08 11.76 10.65
C GLN A 447 -15.62 12.06 10.95
N ALA A 448 -15.20 11.99 12.21
CA ALA A 448 -13.81 12.20 12.60
C ALA A 448 -12.88 11.11 12.07
N LEU A 449 -13.34 9.86 12.00
CA LEU A 449 -12.58 8.76 11.40
C LEU A 449 -12.33 9.02 9.91
N VAL A 450 -13.38 9.39 9.17
CA VAL A 450 -13.28 9.68 7.72
C VAL A 450 -12.31 10.85 7.47
N VAL A 451 -12.44 11.94 8.22
CA VAL A 451 -11.56 13.11 8.10
C VAL A 451 -10.12 12.77 8.51
N GLY A 452 -9.93 11.96 9.55
CA GLY A 452 -8.61 11.51 10.00
C GLY A 452 -7.90 10.58 9.02
N PHE A 453 -8.64 9.79 8.24
CA PHE A 453 -8.08 8.89 7.22
C PHE A 453 -7.81 9.57 5.87
N MET A 454 -8.46 10.69 5.58
CA MET A 454 -8.35 11.39 4.30
C MET A 454 -6.90 11.71 3.87
N PRO A 455 -6.01 12.20 4.75
CA PRO A 455 -4.62 12.50 4.36
C PRO A 455 -3.83 11.26 3.94
N TRP A 456 -4.09 10.12 4.58
CA TRP A 456 -3.43 8.85 4.27
C TRP A 456 -3.89 8.29 2.92
N VAL A 457 -5.20 8.39 2.64
CA VAL A 457 -5.75 8.02 1.33
C VAL A 457 -5.16 8.90 0.24
N MET A 458 -5.08 10.22 0.47
CA MET A 458 -4.52 11.16 -0.49
C MET A 458 -3.02 10.89 -0.75
N MET A 459 -2.25 10.61 0.32
CA MET A 459 -0.86 10.20 0.23
C MET A 459 -0.69 8.92 -0.59
N ALA A 460 -1.51 7.90 -0.35
CA ALA A 460 -1.48 6.64 -1.09
C ALA A 460 -1.83 6.82 -2.57
N LEU A 461 -2.84 7.64 -2.88
CA LEU A 461 -3.20 7.98 -4.25
C LEU A 461 -2.06 8.71 -4.95
N MET A 462 -1.47 9.72 -4.32
CA MET A 462 -0.32 10.44 -4.88
C MET A 462 0.88 9.53 -5.14
N TRP A 463 1.12 8.55 -4.26
CA TRP A 463 2.15 7.54 -4.47
C TRP A 463 1.87 6.65 -5.69
N MET A 464 0.60 6.36 -5.97
CA MET A 464 0.19 5.56 -7.12
C MET A 464 0.30 6.32 -8.45
N PHE A 465 -0.07 7.61 -8.46
CA PHE A 465 -0.03 8.45 -9.68
C PHE A 465 1.38 8.96 -10.00
N GLU A 466 2.13 9.42 -8.99
CA GLU A 466 3.46 10.03 -9.16
C GLU A 466 4.49 9.49 -8.15
N PRO A 467 4.90 8.21 -8.27
CA PRO A 467 5.79 7.57 -7.29
C PRO A 467 7.17 8.24 -7.19
N LYS A 468 7.68 8.82 -8.29
CA LYS A 468 8.99 9.49 -8.30
C LYS A 468 8.98 10.77 -7.46
N VAL A 469 7.96 11.62 -7.62
CA VAL A 469 7.84 12.90 -6.90
C VAL A 469 7.68 12.67 -5.40
N MET A 470 6.89 11.67 -5.00
CA MET A 470 6.72 11.32 -3.58
C MET A 470 8.03 10.80 -2.95
N ASN A 471 8.78 9.97 -3.66
CA ASN A 471 10.04 9.43 -3.15
C ASN A 471 11.07 10.56 -2.94
N ASP A 472 11.22 11.46 -3.91
CA ASP A 472 12.17 12.57 -3.79
C ASP A 472 11.77 13.55 -2.67
N TYR A 473 10.47 13.75 -2.44
CA TYR A 473 9.97 14.63 -1.37
C TYR A 473 10.18 14.03 0.02
N TYR A 474 9.71 12.80 0.29
CA TYR A 474 9.77 12.23 1.65
C TYR A 474 11.18 11.88 2.12
N PHE A 475 12.11 11.62 1.19
CA PHE A 475 13.52 11.38 1.51
C PHE A 475 14.36 12.67 1.58
N SER A 476 13.78 13.83 1.28
CA SER A 476 14.38 15.15 1.55
C SER A 476 14.23 15.54 3.04
N PRO A 477 15.20 16.24 3.67
CA PRO A 477 15.10 16.72 5.04
C PRO A 477 13.82 17.55 5.31
N LEU A 478 13.36 18.29 4.30
CA LEU A 478 12.18 19.15 4.38
C LEU A 478 10.88 18.33 4.35
N GLY A 479 10.85 17.24 3.58
CA GLY A 479 9.71 16.31 3.54
C GLY A 479 9.58 15.48 4.81
N LEU A 480 10.69 15.08 5.42
CA LEU A 480 10.66 14.37 6.70
C LEU A 480 10.12 15.25 7.83
N LEU A 481 10.51 16.53 7.88
CA LEU A 481 10.06 17.48 8.89
C LEU A 481 8.55 17.75 8.76
N THR A 482 8.07 18.00 7.54
CA THR A 482 6.64 18.22 7.28
C THR A 482 5.81 16.96 7.58
N PHE A 483 6.30 15.77 7.22
CA PHE A 483 5.66 14.51 7.57
C PHE A 483 5.53 14.33 9.09
N LEU A 484 6.63 14.53 9.84
CA LEU A 484 6.61 14.45 11.30
C LEU A 484 5.63 15.47 11.91
N PHE A 485 5.63 16.70 11.41
CA PHE A 485 4.70 17.75 11.84
C PHE A 485 3.24 17.32 11.61
N CYS A 486 2.91 16.80 10.42
CA CYS A 486 1.57 16.32 10.10
C CYS A 486 1.14 15.14 10.99
N VAL A 487 2.03 14.18 11.24
CA VAL A 487 1.73 13.04 12.12
C VAL A 487 1.47 13.50 13.54
N ILE A 488 2.30 14.39 14.09
CA ILE A 488 2.09 14.96 15.42
C ILE A 488 0.74 15.69 15.49
N TRP A 489 0.44 16.52 14.50
CA TRP A 489 -0.80 17.30 14.47
C TRP A 489 -2.05 16.42 14.34
N MET A 490 -2.00 15.38 13.49
CA MET A 490 -3.07 14.39 13.39
C MET A 490 -3.27 13.63 14.72
N THR A 491 -2.18 13.29 15.41
CA THR A 491 -2.26 12.59 16.70
C THR A 491 -2.92 13.47 17.77
N ILE A 492 -2.59 14.76 17.81
CA ILE A 492 -3.24 15.74 18.69
C ILE A 492 -4.72 15.88 18.36
N GLY A 493 -5.05 16.05 17.07
CA GLY A 493 -6.44 16.18 16.61
C GLY A 493 -7.29 14.95 16.97
N MET A 494 -6.78 13.75 16.72
CA MET A 494 -7.44 12.50 17.09
C MET A 494 -7.60 12.38 18.62
N GLY A 495 -6.61 12.86 19.38
CA GLY A 495 -6.67 12.92 20.84
C GLY A 495 -7.77 13.83 21.38
N ILE A 496 -7.98 15.00 20.76
CA ILE A 496 -9.05 15.93 21.11
C ILE A 496 -10.43 15.33 20.79
N VAL A 497 -10.59 14.74 19.60
CA VAL A 497 -11.83 14.05 19.22
C VAL A 497 -12.16 12.92 20.20
N ARG A 498 -11.16 12.12 20.59
CA ARG A 498 -11.36 11.04 21.56
C ARG A 498 -11.83 11.56 22.92
N LYS A 499 -11.29 12.70 23.39
CA LYS A 499 -11.73 13.34 24.63
C LYS A 499 -13.15 13.88 24.54
N LEU A 500 -13.52 14.53 23.42
CA LEU A 500 -14.90 14.99 23.20
C LEU A 500 -15.91 13.85 23.17
N ALA A 501 -15.49 12.69 22.64
CA ALA A 501 -16.30 11.49 22.55
C ALA A 501 -16.42 10.69 23.86
N ASP A 502 -15.66 11.04 24.90
CA ASP A 502 -15.62 10.38 26.21
C ASP A 502 -16.23 11.23 27.33
N ILE A 503 -16.86 12.36 26.96
CA ILE A 503 -17.65 13.14 27.93
C ILE A 503 -18.89 12.32 28.26
N GLN A 504 -18.78 11.55 29.35
CA GLN A 504 -19.89 10.92 30.04
C GLN A 504 -20.78 12.04 30.60
N VAL A 505 -22.07 12.00 30.25
CA VAL A 505 -23.10 12.87 30.85
C VAL A 505 -23.28 12.50 32.32
#